data_AF-A0A2E2RTH0-F1
#
_entry.id   AF-A0A2E2RTH0-F1
#
_cell.length_a   1.000
_cell.length_b   1.000
_cell.length_c   1.000
_cell.angle_alpha   90.00
_cell.angle_beta   90.00
_cell.angle_gamma   90.00
#
_symmetry.space_group_name_H-M   'P 1'
#
loop_
_entity.id
_entity.type
_entity.pdbx_description
1 polymer ?
#
loop_
_entity_poly.entity_id
_entity_poly.type
_entity_poly.pdbx_seq_one_letter_code
_entity_poly.pdbx_strand_id
1 'polypeptide(L)'
;MTLKSILFAAVAAASMLTAGAPAGASVFHAWEVTDVSWGDVLNVRRWPSSQSWIESAYPNGTVLSLTGRCKGAPTLLDTISHLPDWQQRQAVRYKWCEVWHDPANNGQWQTGWVYMKYMRPN
;
A
#
# COMPACT_ATOMS: atom_id res chain seq x y z
N MET A 1 -50.09 25.13 -2.27
CA MET A 1 -49.02 24.09 -2.25
C MET A 1 -49.21 23.26 -1.00
N THR A 2 -49.51 21.96 -1.16
CA THR A 2 -49.84 21.07 -0.05
C THR A 2 -48.56 20.62 0.68
N LEU A 3 -48.67 20.42 2.00
CA LEU A 3 -47.56 20.09 2.91
C LEU A 3 -46.70 18.88 2.45
N LYS A 4 -47.29 17.97 1.68
CA LYS A 4 -46.61 16.82 1.05
C LYS A 4 -45.49 17.22 0.08
N SER A 5 -45.61 18.34 -0.62
CA SER A 5 -44.62 18.79 -1.62
C SER A 5 -43.33 19.32 -0.98
N ILE A 6 -43.37 19.70 0.30
CA ILE A 6 -42.22 20.28 1.03
C ILE A 6 -41.29 19.18 1.56
N LEU A 7 -41.84 18.02 1.95
CA LEU A 7 -41.08 16.89 2.49
C LEU A 7 -40.18 16.21 1.44
N PHE A 8 -40.62 16.14 0.17
CA PHE A 8 -39.80 15.53 -0.90
C PHE A 8 -38.60 16.40 -1.30
N ALA A 9 -38.72 17.73 -1.20
CA ALA A 9 -37.61 18.64 -1.52
C ALA A 9 -36.51 18.61 -0.45
N ALA A 10 -36.86 18.38 0.82
CA ALA A 10 -35.90 18.35 1.92
C ALA A 10 -34.99 17.11 1.90
N VAL A 11 -35.49 15.95 1.43
CA VAL A 11 -34.70 14.71 1.34
C VAL A 11 -33.70 14.75 0.17
N ALA A 12 -34.05 15.42 -0.94
CA ALA A 12 -33.18 15.55 -2.10
C ALA A 12 -31.97 16.49 -1.87
N ALA A 13 -32.08 17.44 -0.93
CA ALA A 13 -30.98 18.34 -0.59
C ALA A 13 -29.95 17.71 0.38
N ALA A 14 -30.35 16.69 1.15
CA ALA A 14 -29.48 16.05 2.14
C ALA A 14 -28.47 15.06 1.53
N SER A 15 -28.70 14.58 0.31
CA SER A 15 -27.81 13.64 -0.39
C SER A 15 -26.60 14.29 -1.05
N MET A 16 -26.52 15.62 -1.09
CA MET A 16 -25.38 16.34 -1.70
C MET A 16 -24.21 16.61 -0.73
N LEU A 17 -24.39 16.34 0.57
CA LEU A 17 -23.38 16.65 1.59
C LEU A 17 -22.37 15.52 1.87
N THR A 18 -22.49 14.36 1.24
CA THR A 18 -21.41 13.38 1.20
C THR A 18 -20.49 13.67 0.01
N ALA A 19 -19.99 14.90 -0.06
CA ALA A 19 -18.81 15.19 -0.86
C ALA A 19 -17.70 14.30 -0.30
N GLY A 20 -17.30 13.30 -1.10
CA GLY A 20 -16.37 12.26 -0.70
C GLY A 20 -15.15 12.86 -0.01
N ALA A 21 -14.79 12.29 1.14
CA ALA A 21 -13.45 12.47 1.67
C ALA A 21 -12.48 12.25 0.49
N PRO A 22 -11.49 13.13 0.28
CA PRO A 22 -10.52 12.93 -0.79
C PRO A 22 -10.01 11.50 -0.64
N ALA A 23 -10.22 10.68 -1.69
CA ALA A 23 -9.46 9.46 -1.85
C ALA A 23 -8.02 9.95 -1.97
N GLY A 24 -7.31 10.04 -0.85
CA GLY A 24 -5.91 10.40 -0.83
C GLY A 24 -5.23 9.38 -1.71
N ALA A 25 -4.85 9.79 -2.92
CA ALA A 25 -3.99 8.98 -3.76
C ALA A 25 -2.75 8.72 -2.90
N SER A 26 -2.60 7.49 -2.43
CA SER A 26 -1.40 7.10 -1.70
C SER A 26 -0.23 7.41 -2.61
N VAL A 27 0.71 8.23 -2.15
CA VAL A 27 1.93 8.52 -2.90
C VAL A 27 2.56 7.18 -3.25
N PHE A 28 2.79 6.93 -4.53
CA PHE A 28 3.45 5.71 -4.98
C PHE A 28 4.88 5.74 -4.43
N HIS A 29 5.23 4.74 -3.62
CA HIS A 29 6.56 4.60 -3.07
C HIS A 29 7.26 3.47 -3.84
N ALA A 30 8.10 3.82 -4.82
CA ALA A 30 8.87 2.87 -5.61
C ALA A 30 10.04 2.33 -4.78
N TRP A 31 10.07 1.02 -4.53
CA TRP A 31 11.11 0.36 -3.75
C TRP A 31 11.59 -0.91 -4.45
N GLU A 32 12.89 -1.12 -4.44
CA GLU A 32 13.54 -2.25 -5.10
C GLU A 32 13.84 -3.38 -4.12
N VAL A 33 13.59 -4.61 -4.54
CA VAL A 33 14.04 -5.82 -3.82
C VAL A 33 15.57 -5.89 -3.84
N THR A 34 16.18 -5.99 -2.66
CA THR A 34 17.63 -6.07 -2.48
C THR A 34 17.99 -7.03 -1.35
N ASP A 35 19.24 -7.48 -1.32
CA ASP A 35 19.86 -8.24 -0.23
C ASP A 35 19.17 -9.58 0.10
N VAL A 36 18.35 -10.13 -0.81
CA VAL A 36 18.02 -11.56 -0.77
C VAL A 36 19.22 -12.37 -1.26
N SER A 37 19.40 -13.59 -0.75
CA SER A 37 20.51 -14.47 -1.15
C SER A 37 20.47 -14.79 -2.64
N TRP A 38 21.60 -15.21 -3.20
CA TRP A 38 21.64 -15.70 -4.57
C TRP A 38 20.71 -16.90 -4.76
N GLY A 39 19.83 -16.85 -5.75
CA GLY A 39 18.80 -17.86 -6.01
C GLY A 39 17.53 -17.73 -5.17
N ASP A 40 17.48 -16.81 -4.20
CA ASP A 40 16.31 -16.53 -3.37
C ASP A 40 15.44 -15.39 -3.96
N VAL A 41 14.25 -15.25 -3.38
CA VAL A 41 13.22 -14.28 -3.76
C VAL A 41 12.59 -13.65 -2.51
N LEU A 42 12.13 -12.41 -2.64
CA LEU A 42 11.26 -11.78 -1.66
C LEU A 42 9.81 -12.22 -1.91
N ASN A 43 9.23 -12.89 -0.91
CA ASN A 43 7.83 -13.31 -0.96
C ASN A 43 6.90 -12.14 -0.59
N VAL A 44 5.90 -11.89 -1.44
CA VAL A 44 4.71 -11.13 -1.08
C VAL A 44 3.71 -12.09 -0.44
N ARG A 45 3.15 -11.70 0.70
CA ARG A 45 2.24 -12.53 1.48
C ARG A 45 0.87 -11.88 1.66
N ARG A 46 -0.18 -12.69 1.82
CA ARG A 46 -1.55 -12.20 2.02
C ARG A 46 -1.69 -11.31 3.27
N TRP A 47 -0.95 -11.62 4.33
CA TRP A 47 -0.95 -10.91 5.61
C TRP A 47 0.47 -10.61 6.09
N PRO A 48 0.68 -9.58 6.94
CA PRO A 48 2.00 -9.17 7.40
C PRO A 48 2.55 -10.08 8.51
N SER A 49 2.89 -11.31 8.11
CA SER A 49 3.43 -12.39 8.93
C SER A 49 4.18 -13.41 8.08
N SER A 50 5.30 -13.94 8.58
CA SER A 50 6.07 -15.01 7.93
C SER A 50 5.31 -16.33 7.81
N GLN A 51 4.23 -16.51 8.57
CA GLN A 51 3.37 -17.70 8.52
C GLN A 51 2.19 -17.55 7.53
N SER A 52 2.01 -16.36 6.94
CA SER A 52 0.93 -16.11 5.99
C SER A 52 1.19 -16.79 4.64
N TRP A 53 0.13 -17.08 3.88
CA TRP A 53 0.25 -17.61 2.53
C TRP A 53 1.09 -16.70 1.63
N ILE A 54 1.98 -17.31 0.84
CA ILE A 54 2.75 -16.64 -0.21
C ILE A 54 1.84 -16.51 -1.43
N GLU A 55 1.86 -15.34 -2.05
CA GLU A 55 1.03 -15.05 -3.23
C GLU A 55 1.87 -14.83 -4.49
N SER A 56 2.99 -14.13 -4.33
CA SER A 56 3.96 -13.90 -5.40
C SER A 56 5.37 -13.81 -4.80
N ALA A 57 6.36 -13.85 -5.67
CA ALA A 57 7.76 -13.85 -5.30
C ALA A 57 8.58 -13.06 -6.32
N TYR A 58 9.48 -12.20 -5.84
CA TYR A 58 10.25 -11.29 -6.68
C TYR A 58 11.75 -11.38 -6.38
N PRO A 59 12.62 -11.52 -7.40
CA PRO A 59 14.07 -11.55 -7.22
C PRO A 59 14.63 -10.15 -6.93
N ASN A 60 15.91 -10.10 -6.49
CA ASN A 60 16.68 -8.86 -6.42
C ASN A 60 16.58 -8.05 -7.73
N GLY A 61 16.52 -6.72 -7.62
CA GLY A 61 16.40 -5.80 -8.75
C GLY A 61 14.95 -5.51 -9.18
N THR A 62 13.96 -6.24 -8.64
CA THR A 62 12.55 -5.95 -8.94
C THR A 62 12.11 -4.68 -8.22
N VAL A 63 11.57 -3.71 -8.96
CA VAL A 63 10.93 -2.52 -8.38
C VAL A 63 9.46 -2.82 -8.12
N LEU A 64 9.03 -2.67 -6.88
CA LEU A 64 7.66 -2.83 -6.43
C LEU A 64 7.10 -1.49 -5.95
N SER A 65 5.80 -1.30 -6.17
CA SER A 65 5.10 -0.13 -5.66
C SER A 65 4.51 -0.42 -4.28
N LEU A 66 5.03 0.25 -3.26
CA LEU A 66 4.40 0.27 -1.93
C LEU A 66 3.15 1.17 -1.95
N THR A 67 2.15 0.81 -1.15
CA THR A 67 0.89 1.56 -1.01
C THR A 67 0.98 2.70 0.00
N GLY A 68 2.13 2.91 0.66
CA GLY A 68 2.27 3.80 1.81
C GLY A 68 1.96 3.11 3.16
N ARG A 69 1.18 2.01 3.15
CA ARG A 69 0.73 1.34 4.38
C ARG A 69 1.77 0.37 4.94
N CYS A 70 2.24 0.63 6.15
CA CYS A 70 3.01 -0.35 6.94
C CYS A 70 2.24 -0.82 8.17
N LYS A 71 2.43 -2.08 8.58
CA LYS A 71 1.76 -2.67 9.75
C LYS A 71 2.06 -1.83 11.00
N GLY A 72 1.01 -1.27 11.60
CA GLY A 72 1.11 -0.40 12.77
C GLY A 72 1.78 0.96 12.52
N ALA A 73 2.00 1.35 11.26
CA ALA A 73 2.66 2.62 10.90
C ALA A 73 2.18 3.12 9.51
N PRO A 74 0.90 3.54 9.38
CA PRO A 74 0.27 3.81 8.09
C PRO A 74 0.79 5.03 7.32
N THR A 75 1.51 5.95 7.97
CA THR A 75 2.05 7.19 7.36
C THR A 75 3.58 7.22 7.34
N LEU A 76 4.22 6.09 7.68
CA LEU A 76 5.66 6.04 7.88
C LEU A 76 6.44 6.38 6.62
N LEU A 77 6.04 5.83 5.48
CA LEU A 77 6.74 6.02 4.21
C LEU A 77 6.72 7.49 3.78
N ASP A 78 5.58 8.18 3.94
CA ASP A 78 5.48 9.61 3.65
C ASP A 78 6.40 10.42 4.57
N THR A 79 6.47 10.06 5.85
CA THR A 79 7.26 10.77 6.86
C THR A 79 8.76 10.63 6.61
N ILE A 80 9.23 9.50 6.09
CA ILE A 80 10.67 9.24 5.88
C ILE A 80 11.16 9.53 4.46
N SER A 81 10.27 9.81 3.50
CA SER A 81 10.59 9.99 2.08
C SER A 81 11.67 11.04 1.78
N HIS A 82 11.83 12.03 2.65
CA HIS A 82 12.81 13.11 2.54
C HIS A 82 14.21 12.75 3.10
N LEU A 83 14.32 11.63 3.82
CA LEU A 83 15.56 11.19 4.43
C LEU A 83 16.47 10.51 3.40
N PRO A 84 17.80 10.48 3.60
CA PRO A 84 18.69 9.65 2.80
C PRO A 84 18.29 8.16 2.82
N ASP A 85 18.54 7.44 1.73
CA ASP A 85 18.11 6.05 1.54
C ASP A 85 18.43 5.13 2.72
N TRP A 86 19.62 5.24 3.29
CA TRP A 86 20.04 4.41 4.41
C TRP A 86 19.17 4.62 5.67
N GLN A 87 18.71 5.86 5.91
CA GLN A 87 17.81 6.17 7.02
C GLN A 87 16.40 5.64 6.75
N GLN A 88 15.93 5.77 5.50
CA GLN A 88 14.64 5.19 5.09
C GLN A 88 14.64 3.68 5.30
N ARG A 89 15.67 2.99 4.78
CA ARG A 89 15.85 1.54 4.95
C ARG A 89 15.88 1.13 6.40
N GLN A 90 16.58 1.88 7.25
CA GLN A 90 16.66 1.58 8.67
C GLN A 90 15.30 1.75 9.39
N ALA A 91 14.53 2.78 9.04
CA ALA A 91 13.22 3.05 9.65
C ALA A 91 12.19 1.95 9.34
N VAL A 92 12.26 1.33 8.15
CA VAL A 92 11.32 0.29 7.73
C VAL A 92 11.84 -1.14 7.93
N ARG A 93 13.15 -1.36 8.16
CA ARG A 93 13.85 -2.66 8.10
C ARG A 93 13.10 -3.87 8.69
N TYR A 94 12.43 -3.70 9.82
CA TYR A 94 11.74 -4.80 10.52
C TYR A 94 10.21 -4.71 10.46
N LYS A 95 9.69 -3.92 9.52
CA LYS A 95 8.27 -3.73 9.31
C LYS A 95 7.80 -4.55 8.11
N TRP A 96 6.51 -4.82 8.13
CA TRP A 96 5.78 -5.28 6.96
C TRP A 96 5.11 -4.09 6.31
N CYS A 97 5.30 -3.90 5.02
CA CYS A 97 4.60 -2.86 4.26
C CYS A 97 3.87 -3.48 3.09
N GLU A 98 2.77 -2.85 2.73
CA GLU A 98 1.87 -3.32 1.70
C GLU A 98 2.36 -2.85 0.33
N VAL A 99 2.32 -3.77 -0.64
CA VAL A 99 2.66 -3.55 -2.05
C VAL A 99 1.46 -3.83 -2.94
N TRP A 100 1.41 -3.17 -4.08
CA TRP A 100 0.64 -3.62 -5.24
C TRP A 100 1.43 -4.71 -5.98
N HIS A 101 0.78 -5.83 -6.27
CA HIS A 101 1.37 -6.93 -7.04
C HIS A 101 0.31 -7.66 -7.88
N ASP A 102 0.76 -8.33 -8.95
CA ASP A 102 -0.08 -9.15 -9.81
C ASP A 102 0.44 -10.60 -9.78
N PRO A 103 -0.07 -11.44 -8.87
CA PRO A 103 0.44 -12.79 -8.70
C PRO A 103 0.09 -13.73 -9.86
N ALA A 104 -0.95 -13.42 -10.64
CA ALA A 104 -1.36 -14.23 -11.79
C ALA A 104 -0.75 -13.73 -13.12
N ASN A 105 -0.05 -12.59 -13.11
CA ASN A 105 0.53 -11.93 -14.28
C ASN A 105 -0.50 -11.73 -15.41
N ASN A 106 -1.70 -11.30 -15.05
CA ASN A 106 -2.84 -11.14 -15.95
C ASN A 106 -3.44 -9.72 -15.91
N GLY A 107 -2.74 -8.77 -15.28
CA GLY A 107 -3.16 -7.39 -15.07
C GLY A 107 -4.08 -7.18 -13.87
N GLN A 108 -4.42 -8.23 -13.10
CA GLN A 108 -5.28 -8.12 -11.92
C GLN A 108 -4.46 -7.82 -10.68
N TRP A 109 -4.16 -6.53 -10.51
CA TRP A 109 -3.41 -6.05 -9.35
C TRP A 109 -4.21 -6.20 -8.06
N GLN A 110 -3.55 -6.73 -7.04
CA GLN A 110 -4.07 -6.83 -5.69
C GLN A 110 -3.00 -6.36 -4.69
N THR A 111 -3.40 -6.18 -3.43
CA THR A 111 -2.44 -5.87 -2.38
C THR A 111 -1.88 -7.13 -1.73
N GLY A 112 -0.65 -7.00 -1.23
CA GLY A 112 0.01 -8.02 -0.41
C GLY A 112 1.09 -7.36 0.45
N TRP A 113 1.77 -8.14 1.28
CA TRP A 113 2.71 -7.63 2.28
C TRP A 113 4.10 -8.19 2.07
N VAL A 114 5.10 -7.31 2.10
CA VAL A 114 6.52 -7.68 2.05
C VAL A 114 7.22 -7.31 3.34
N TYR A 115 8.26 -8.07 3.69
CA TYR A 115 9.12 -7.78 4.82
C TYR A 115 10.26 -6.86 4.38
N MET A 116 10.28 -5.64 4.91
CA MET A 116 11.07 -4.53 4.38
C MET A 116 12.59 -4.64 4.61
N LYS A 117 13.06 -5.69 5.30
CA LYS A 117 14.50 -5.97 5.44
C LYS A 117 15.20 -6.08 4.08
N TYR A 118 14.47 -6.58 3.08
CA TYR A 118 14.96 -6.88 1.73
C TYR A 118 14.51 -5.87 0.68
N MET A 119 14.30 -4.62 1.10
CA MET A 119 13.83 -3.55 0.23
C MET A 119 14.72 -2.30 0.40
N ARG A 120 14.86 -1.51 -0.67
CA ARG A 120 15.49 -0.17 -0.66
C ARG A 120 14.67 0.82 -1.49
N PRO A 121 14.73 2.13 -1.21
CA PRO A 121 14.20 3.14 -2.15
C PRO A 121 14.81 2.96 -3.55
N ASN A 122 14.03 3.22 -4.61
CA ASN A 122 14.45 3.18 -6.01
C ASN A 122 14.54 4.59 -6.61
#